data_AF-A0A3D1W823-F1
#
_entry.id   AF-A0A3D1W823-F1
#
_cell.length_a   1.000
_cell.length_b   1.000
_cell.length_c   1.000
_cell.angle_alpha   90.00
_cell.angle_beta   90.00
_cell.angle_gamma   90.00
#
_symmetry.space_group_name_H-M   'P 1'
#
loop_
_entity.id
_entity.type
_entity.pdbx_description
1 polymer ?
#
loop_
_entity_poly.entity_id
_entity_poly.type
_entity_poly.pdbx_seq_one_letter_code
_entity_poly.pdbx_strand_id
1 'polypeptide(L)'
;MKPITEIESRERSISPANDSISPDERRRREDAASFALANVRLEGFEPSKQSLEKVRRHINGEISLSEIFQVNPNAAAAPNR
;
A
#
# COMPACT_ATOMS: atom_id res chain seq x y z
N MET A 1 6.47 26.71 -13.34
CA MET A 1 6.60 25.47 -12.53
C MET A 1 5.48 25.50 -11.51
N LYS A 2 4.55 24.53 -11.54
CA LYS A 2 3.40 24.51 -10.62
C LYS A 2 3.77 23.75 -9.32
N PRO A 3 3.31 24.20 -8.15
CA PRO A 3 3.71 23.64 -6.85
C PRO A 3 3.08 22.26 -6.58
N ILE A 4 3.76 21.45 -5.75
CA ILE A 4 3.50 20.02 -5.45
C ILE A 4 2.24 19.83 -4.55
N THR A 5 1.42 20.86 -4.33
CA THR A 5 0.30 20.83 -3.38
C THR A 5 -1.03 20.35 -3.95
N GLU A 6 -1.06 19.80 -5.16
CA GLU A 6 -2.27 19.27 -5.79
C GLU A 6 -2.19 17.75 -5.95
N ILE A 7 -1.91 17.05 -4.85
CA ILE A 7 -2.34 15.65 -4.73
C ILE A 7 -3.83 15.76 -4.43
N GLU A 8 -4.64 15.94 -5.48
CA GLU A 8 -6.09 15.83 -5.38
C GLU A 8 -6.39 14.51 -4.67
N SER A 9 -6.99 14.66 -3.50
CA SER A 9 -7.69 13.62 -2.75
C SER A 9 -8.78 13.03 -3.64
N ARG A 10 -8.40 12.20 -4.62
CA ARG A 10 -9.26 11.14 -5.08
C ARG A 10 -9.38 10.22 -3.89
N GLU A 11 -10.43 10.44 -3.12
CA GLU A 11 -11.07 9.44 -2.28
C GLU A 11 -11.27 8.20 -3.17
N ARG A 12 -10.23 7.37 -3.26
CA ARG A 12 -10.31 6.07 -3.90
C ARG A 12 -11.19 5.28 -2.97
N SER A 13 -12.47 5.27 -3.33
CA SER A 13 -13.51 4.41 -2.81
C SER A 13 -12.85 3.10 -2.42
N ILE A 14 -12.90 2.79 -1.13
CA ILE A 14 -12.46 1.52 -0.59
C ILE A 14 -13.45 0.50 -1.17
N SER A 15 -13.15 0.00 -2.37
CA SER A 15 -13.95 -1.02 -3.02
C SER A 15 -13.89 -2.28 -2.15
N PRO A 16 -15.04 -2.91 -1.87
CA PRO A 16 -15.09 -4.10 -1.03
C PRO A 16 -14.25 -5.21 -1.66
N ALA A 17 -13.52 -5.92 -0.80
CA ALA A 17 -12.80 -7.14 -1.15
C ALA A 17 -13.81 -8.19 -1.63
N ASN A 18 -14.10 -8.22 -2.94
CA ASN A 18 -14.69 -9.36 -3.65
C ASN A 18 -14.96 -9.11 -5.15
N ASP A 19 -14.81 -7.88 -5.65
CA ASP A 19 -14.74 -7.67 -7.10
C ASP A 19 -13.29 -7.88 -7.57
N SER A 20 -13.10 -8.73 -8.57
CA SER A 20 -11.79 -8.90 -9.20
C SER A 20 -11.29 -7.52 -9.62
N ILE A 21 -10.15 -7.08 -9.06
CA ILE A 21 -9.64 -5.73 -9.33
C ILE A 21 -9.36 -5.56 -10.84
N SER A 22 -9.58 -4.34 -11.35
CA SER A 22 -9.28 -4.02 -12.75
C SER A 22 -7.79 -4.25 -13.06
N PRO A 23 -7.43 -4.67 -14.29
CA PRO A 23 -6.05 -4.72 -14.75
C PRO A 23 -5.27 -3.42 -14.50
N ASP A 24 -5.90 -2.25 -14.68
CA ASP A 24 -5.28 -0.95 -14.39
C ASP A 24 -4.95 -0.77 -12.91
N GLU A 25 -5.85 -1.21 -12.03
CA GLU A 25 -5.63 -1.12 -10.59
C GLU A 25 -4.55 -2.08 -10.14
N ARG A 26 -4.54 -3.31 -10.67
CA ARG A 26 -3.47 -4.27 -10.45
C ARG A 26 -2.13 -3.68 -10.86
N ARG A 27 -2.04 -3.09 -12.06
CA ARG A 27 -0.80 -2.49 -12.55
C ARG A 27 -0.33 -1.33 -11.68
N ARG A 28 -1.24 -0.46 -11.23
CA ARG A 28 -0.92 0.60 -10.26
C ARG A 28 -0.29 0.06 -8.98
N ARG A 29 -0.78 -1.08 -8.46
CA ARG A 29 -0.24 -1.72 -7.26
C ARG A 29 1.12 -2.39 -7.53
N GLU A 30 1.29 -3.01 -8.69
CA GLU A 30 2.58 -3.60 -9.13
C GLU A 30 3.69 -2.54 -9.20
N ASP A 31 3.39 -1.39 -9.81
CA ASP A 31 4.36 -0.28 -9.93
C ASP A 31 4.72 0.29 -8.55
N ALA A 32 3.73 0.51 -7.67
CA ALA A 32 3.96 0.99 -6.31
C ALA A 32 4.79 0.01 -5.47
N ALA A 33 4.49 -1.29 -5.56
CA ALA A 33 5.23 -2.33 -4.86
C ALA A 33 6.68 -2.44 -5.36
N SER A 34 6.88 -2.32 -6.67
CA SER A 34 8.23 -2.35 -7.27
C SER A 34 9.07 -1.17 -6.80
N PHE A 35 8.49 0.03 -6.78
CA PHE A 35 9.17 1.22 -6.26
C PHE A 35 9.53 1.08 -4.78
N ALA A 36 8.60 0.65 -3.93
CA ALA A 36 8.87 0.45 -2.50
C ALA A 36 9.96 -0.61 -2.27
N LEU A 37 9.88 -1.75 -2.96
CA LEU A 37 10.84 -2.83 -2.84
C LEU A 37 12.24 -2.41 -3.31
N ALA A 38 12.33 -1.64 -4.40
CA ALA A 38 13.59 -1.10 -4.89
C ALA A 38 14.29 -0.23 -3.84
N ASN A 39 13.55 0.69 -3.20
CA ASN A 39 14.10 1.54 -2.14
C ASN A 39 14.60 0.70 -0.95
N VAL A 40 13.81 -0.28 -0.50
CA VAL A 40 14.19 -1.15 0.63
C VAL A 40 15.48 -1.92 0.32
N ARG A 41 15.62 -2.45 -0.90
CA ARG A 41 16.81 -3.18 -1.34
C ARG A 41 18.04 -2.30 -1.51
N LEU A 42 17.87 -1.04 -1.92
CA LEU A 42 18.98 -0.07 -2.01
C LEU A 42 19.62 0.18 -0.64
N GLU A 43 18.83 0.12 0.42
CA GLU A 43 19.29 0.23 1.82
C GLU A 43 19.88 -1.08 2.38
N GLY A 44 20.02 -2.12 1.54
CA GLY A 44 20.60 -3.41 1.92
C GLY A 44 19.64 -4.34 2.69
N PHE A 45 18.35 -3.99 2.78
CA PHE A 45 17.35 -4.85 3.40
C PHE A 45 16.72 -5.80 2.38
N GLU A 46 16.49 -7.04 2.79
CA GLU A 46 15.73 -8.02 2.00
C GLU A 46 14.44 -8.37 2.76
N PRO A 47 13.25 -8.01 2.23
CA PRO A 47 11.99 -8.36 2.88
C PRO A 47 11.79 -9.87 3.02
N SER A 48 11.15 -10.27 4.11
CA SER A 48 10.82 -11.69 4.32
C SER A 48 9.87 -12.22 3.24
N LYS A 49 9.91 -13.54 3.00
CA LYS A 49 8.97 -14.21 2.07
C LYS A 49 7.51 -13.97 2.43
N GLN A 50 7.19 -13.94 3.73
CA GLN A 50 5.83 -13.67 4.21
C GLN A 50 5.38 -12.24 3.86
N SER A 51 6.27 -11.26 3.97
CA SER A 51 5.99 -9.88 3.57
C SER A 51 5.74 -9.77 2.06
N LEU A 52 6.57 -10.44 1.25
CA LEU A 52 6.39 -10.46 -0.21
C LEU A 52 5.07 -11.13 -0.63
N GLU A 53 4.65 -12.18 0.07
CA GLU A 53 3.36 -12.83 -0.19
C GLU A 53 2.17 -11.90 0.14
N LYS A 54 2.23 -11.16 1.24
CA LYS A 54 1.22 -10.15 1.58
C LYS A 54 1.13 -9.07 0.50
N VAL A 55 2.28 -8.58 0.02
CA VAL A 55 2.32 -7.60 -1.08
C VAL A 55 1.70 -8.18 -2.36
N ARG A 56 1.99 -9.44 -2.71
CA ARG A 56 1.38 -10.11 -3.87
C ARG A 56 -0.14 -10.21 -3.74
N ARG A 57 -0.64 -10.61 -2.57
CA ARG A 57 -2.08 -10.66 -2.29
C ARG A 57 -2.73 -9.29 -2.40
N HIS A 58 -2.05 -8.24 -1.94
CA HIS A 58 -2.55 -6.87 -2.10
C HIS A 58 -2.58 -6.43 -3.57
N ILE A 59 -1.53 -6.74 -4.34
CA ILE A 59 -1.49 -6.49 -5.79
C ILE A 59 -2.68 -7.13 -6.48
N ASN A 60 -3.06 -8.35 -6.11
CA ASN A 60 -4.18 -9.08 -6.69
C ASN A 60 -5.56 -8.66 -6.15
N GLY A 61 -5.61 -7.75 -5.18
CA GLY A 61 -6.87 -7.35 -4.55
C GLY A 61 -7.41 -8.32 -3.50
N GLU A 62 -6.63 -9.33 -3.12
CA GLU A 62 -7.02 -10.35 -2.12
C GLU A 62 -7.00 -9.80 -0.70
N ILE A 63 -6.17 -8.79 -0.43
CA ILE A 63 -6.11 -8.09 0.87
C ILE A 63 -5.99 -6.56 0.69
N SER A 64 -6.48 -5.83 1.69
CA SER A 64 -6.30 -4.39 1.81
C SER A 64 -4.90 -4.02 2.33
N LEU A 65 -4.50 -2.75 2.17
CA LEU A 65 -3.23 -2.26 2.69
C LEU A 65 -3.19 -2.28 4.23
N SER A 66 -4.34 -2.06 4.88
CA SER A 66 -4.49 -2.11 6.34
C SER A 66 -4.16 -3.49 6.92
N GLU A 67 -4.48 -4.56 6.19
CA GLU A 67 -4.14 -5.93 6.55
C GLU A 67 -2.64 -6.24 6.40
N ILE A 68 -1.90 -5.46 5.58
CA ILE A 68 -0.44 -5.56 5.52
C ILE A 68 0.18 -5.02 6.80
N PHE A 69 -0.22 -3.81 7.20
CA PHE A 69 0.48 -3.04 8.24
C PHE A 69 -0.10 -3.20 9.65
N GLN A 70 -1.16 -3.98 9.85
CA GLN A 70 -1.88 -4.07 11.13
C GLN A 70 -2.11 -2.69 11.75
N VAL A 71 -2.47 -1.71 10.91
CA VAL A 71 -2.63 -0.33 11.37
C VAL A 71 -3.87 -0.31 12.25
N ASN A 72 -3.68 -0.18 13.55
CA ASN A 72 -4.78 0.12 14.46
C ASN A 72 -5.15 1.58 14.20
N PRO A 73 -6.35 1.90 13.66
CA PRO A 73 -6.74 3.27 13.36
C PRO A 73 -6.83 4.17 14.61
N ASN A 74 -6.73 3.59 15.81
CA ASN A 74 -6.77 4.27 17.09
C ASN A 74 -5.39 4.51 17.74
N ALA A 75 -4.29 4.22 17.03
CA ALA A 75 -2.93 4.37 17.58
C ALA A 75 -2.46 5.84 17.71
N ALA A 76 -3.24 6.81 17.22
CA ALA A 76 -2.93 8.24 17.28
C ALA A 76 -3.39 8.95 18.57
N ALA A 77 -3.79 8.21 19.61
CA ALA A 77 -4.04 8.77 20.94
C ALA A 77 -2.96 8.29 21.93
N ALA A 78 -1.71 8.72 21.72
CA ALA A 78 -0.77 8.74 22.84
C ALA A 78 -1.20 9.86 23.79
N PRO A 79 -1.47 9.60 25.08
CA PRO A 79 -1.73 10.68 26.02
C PRO A 79 -0.46 11.51 26.18
N ASN A 80 -0.57 12.82 25.95
CA ASN A 80 0.47 13.78 26.30
C ASN A 80 0.93 13.51 27.73
N ARG A 81 2.25 13.31 27.91
CA ARG A 81 2.88 13.25 29.21
C ARG A 81 3.73 14.50 29.43
#